data_AF-A0A832YG59-F1
#
_entry.id   AF-A0A832YG59-F1
#
_cell.length_a   1.000
_cell.length_b   1.000
_cell.length_c   1.000
_cell.angle_alpha   90.00
_cell.angle_beta   90.00
_cell.angle_gamma   90.00
#
_symmetry.space_group_name_H-M   'P 1'
#
loop_
_entity.id
_entity.type
_entity.pdbx_description
1 polymer ?
#
loop_
_entity_poly.entity_id
_entity_poly.type
_entity_poly.pdbx_seq_one_letter_code
_entity_poly.pdbx_strand_id
1 'polypeptide(L)'
;MSAIMAIMLIFIVIGMVKRFTTFSNPLFMAWYIGQSTSILASSELQSNEMMGACPHCLSILAVKPLELSGEDLCPNCGEKLVSDEVVSKFSGEEE
;
A
#
# COMPACT_ATOMS: atom_id res chain seq x y z
N MET A 1 21.33 6.66 42.02
CA MET A 1 20.49 5.85 41.11
C MET A 1 19.22 6.56 40.63
N SER A 2 18.35 7.09 41.51
CA SER A 2 17.03 7.62 41.07
C SER A 2 17.05 8.85 40.17
N ALA A 3 18.05 9.75 40.30
CA ALA A 3 18.14 10.94 39.46
C ALA A 3 18.37 10.63 37.98
N ILE A 4 19.15 9.57 37.69
CA ILE A 4 19.44 9.14 36.31
C ILE A 4 18.17 8.58 35.67
N MET A 5 17.40 7.77 36.40
CA MET A 5 16.13 7.27 35.90
C MET A 5 15.12 8.40 35.61
N ALA A 6 15.05 9.41 36.48
CA ALA A 6 14.19 10.57 36.24
C ALA A 6 14.57 11.32 34.95
N ILE A 7 15.87 11.52 34.71
CA ILE A 7 16.36 12.17 33.48
C ILE A 7 16.02 11.33 32.24
N MET A 8 16.21 10.01 32.28
CA MET A 8 15.87 9.14 31.15
C MET A 8 14.38 9.15 30.83
N LEU A 9 13.52 9.17 31.85
CA LEU A 9 12.06 9.24 31.65
C LEU A 9 11.65 10.56 31.00
N ILE A 10 12.25 11.69 31.40
CA ILE A 10 11.98 13.00 30.79
C ILE A 10 12.37 12.99 29.31
N PHE A 11 13.52 12.39 28.96
CA PHE A 11 13.94 12.26 27.57
C PHE A 11 12.99 11.43 26.73
N ILE A 12 12.44 10.33 27.27
CA ILE A 12 11.45 9.50 26.58
C ILE A 12 10.16 10.29 26.34
N VAL A 13 9.67 11.02 27.33
CA VAL A 13 8.46 11.85 27.18
C VAL A 13 8.64 12.89 26.09
N ILE A 14 9.77 13.60 26.06
CA ILE A 14 10.08 14.59 25.01
C ILE A 14 10.17 13.93 23.63
N GLY A 15 10.82 12.76 23.54
CA GLY A 15 10.93 11.99 22.30
C GLY A 15 9.56 11.54 21.76
N MET A 16 8.67 11.09 22.64
CA MET A 16 7.30 10.70 22.30
C MET A 16 6.47 11.89 21.80
N VAL A 17 6.58 13.07 22.45
CA VAL A 17 5.90 14.29 22.00
C VAL A 17 6.36 14.72 20.61
N LYS A 18 7.67 14.64 20.33
CA LYS A 18 8.20 14.95 18.99
C LYS A 18 7.73 13.96 17.92
N ARG A 19 7.45 12.72 18.30
CA ARG A 19 6.92 11.67 17.40
C ARG A 19 5.40 11.73 17.27
N PHE A 20 4.71 12.40 18.20
CA PHE A 20 3.26 12.59 18.17
C PHE A 20 2.81 13.35 16.93
N THR A 21 3.61 14.30 16.41
CA THR A 21 3.31 15.00 15.16
C THR A 21 3.25 14.06 13.95
N THR A 22 4.02 12.97 13.96
CA THR A 22 3.95 11.93 12.93
C THR A 22 2.66 11.11 13.04
N PHE A 23 2.24 10.78 14.27
CA PHE A 23 0.97 10.09 14.53
C PHE A 23 -0.26 10.96 14.23
N SER A 24 -0.15 12.29 14.36
CA SER A 24 -1.19 13.24 13.98
C SER A 24 -1.27 13.49 12.48
N ASN A 25 -0.36 12.95 11.67
CA ASN A 25 -0.48 13.10 10.23
C ASN A 25 -1.64 12.23 9.73
N PRO A 26 -2.67 12.81 9.08
CA PRO A 26 -3.85 12.07 8.66
C PRO A 26 -3.51 10.96 7.65
N LEU A 27 -2.41 11.09 6.89
CA LEU A 27 -1.91 10.07 5.98
C LEU A 27 -1.35 8.86 6.73
N PHE A 28 -0.57 9.11 7.79
CA PHE A 28 -0.06 8.05 8.65
C PHE A 28 -1.19 7.30 9.34
N MET A 29 -2.19 8.02 9.84
CA MET A 29 -3.36 7.40 10.47
C MET A 29 -4.15 6.57 9.46
N ALA A 30 -4.49 7.12 8.29
CA ALA A 30 -5.20 6.38 7.24
C ALA A 30 -4.48 5.06 6.87
N TRP A 31 -3.16 5.08 6.69
CA TRP A 31 -2.39 3.87 6.44
C TRP A 31 -2.38 2.90 7.63
N TYR A 32 -2.21 3.41 8.86
CA TYR A 32 -2.11 2.60 10.09
C TYR A 32 -3.41 1.86 10.44
N ILE A 33 -4.58 2.48 10.26
CA ILE A 33 -5.88 1.84 10.58
C ILE A 33 -6.26 0.79 9.51
N GLY A 34 -5.45 0.61 8.46
CA GLY A 34 -5.80 -0.21 7.30
C GLY A 34 -7.03 0.32 6.55
N GLN A 35 -7.49 1.52 6.88
CA GLN A 35 -8.53 2.22 6.17
C GLN A 35 -7.85 2.82 4.97
N SER A 36 -7.70 2.00 3.92
CA SER A 36 -7.18 2.39 2.61
C SER A 36 -7.78 3.73 2.23
N THR A 37 -7.02 4.79 2.53
CA THR A 37 -7.11 6.11 1.93
C THR A 37 -8.52 6.45 1.47
N SER A 38 -9.37 7.02 2.31
CA SER A 38 -10.62 7.65 1.85
C SER A 38 -10.40 8.70 0.75
N ILE A 39 -9.13 9.11 0.53
CA ILE A 39 -8.68 9.89 -0.62
C ILE A 39 -8.52 9.04 -1.91
N LEU A 40 -8.04 7.78 -1.87
CA LEU A 40 -8.01 6.87 -3.04
C LEU A 40 -9.32 6.08 -3.22
N ALA A 41 -10.05 5.81 -2.13
CA ALA A 41 -11.36 5.15 -2.10
C ALA A 41 -12.54 6.09 -2.43
N SER A 42 -12.25 7.31 -2.88
CA SER A 42 -13.25 8.17 -3.54
C SER A 42 -13.53 7.74 -4.99
N SER A 43 -12.72 6.82 -5.52
CA SER A 43 -13.03 6.05 -6.71
C SER A 43 -13.88 4.86 -6.26
N GLU A 44 -15.16 4.80 -6.64
CA GLU A 44 -16.00 3.62 -6.43
C GLU A 44 -15.35 2.42 -7.13
N LEU A 45 -14.58 1.60 -6.39
CA LEU A 45 -14.11 0.33 -6.91
C LEU A 45 -15.33 -0.58 -7.14
N GLN A 46 -15.45 -1.13 -8.35
CA GLN A 46 -16.51 -2.06 -8.67
C GLN A 46 -16.29 -3.40 -7.94
N SER A 47 -17.34 -4.21 -7.81
CA SER A 47 -17.24 -5.57 -7.29
C SER A 47 -16.11 -6.35 -8.00
N ASN A 48 -15.20 -6.94 -7.23
CA ASN A 48 -13.98 -7.64 -7.66
C ASN A 48 -12.80 -6.78 -8.16
N GLU A 49 -12.86 -5.45 -8.03
CA GLU A 49 -11.71 -4.57 -8.25
C GLU A 49 -10.91 -4.37 -6.96
N MET A 50 -9.59 -4.43 -7.08
CA MET A 50 -8.64 -4.07 -6.03
C MET A 50 -7.68 -3.01 -6.53
N MET A 51 -7.17 -2.16 -5.64
CA MET A 51 -6.10 -1.24 -5.99
C MET A 51 -4.76 -1.98 -6.03
N GLY A 52 -4.08 -1.91 -7.17
CA GLY A 52 -2.73 -2.41 -7.38
C GLY A 52 -1.78 -1.31 -7.86
N ALA A 53 -0.49 -1.52 -7.69
CA ALA A 53 0.54 -0.65 -8.26
C ALA A 53 1.21 -1.37 -9.43
N CYS A 54 1.42 -0.65 -10.54
CA CYS A 54 2.18 -1.19 -11.66
C CYS A 54 3.64 -1.44 -11.25
N PRO A 55 4.23 -2.61 -11.56
CA PRO A 55 5.61 -2.92 -11.18
C PRO A 55 6.66 -2.08 -11.91
N HIS A 56 6.32 -1.48 -13.06
CA HIS A 56 7.25 -0.73 -13.91
C HIS A 56 7.26 0.76 -13.62
N CYS A 57 6.08 1.38 -13.47
CA CYS A 57 5.95 2.83 -13.31
C CYS A 57 5.36 3.27 -11.96
N LEU A 58 4.99 2.32 -11.09
CA LEU A 58 4.36 2.58 -9.77
C LEU A 58 3.07 3.41 -9.84
N SER A 59 2.44 3.48 -11.02
CA SER A 59 1.11 4.06 -11.16
C SER A 59 0.11 3.24 -10.35
N ILE A 60 -0.83 3.91 -9.69
CA ILE A 60 -1.96 3.29 -8.98
C ILE A 60 -3.04 2.95 -10.01
N LEU A 61 -3.48 1.70 -10.03
CA LEU A 61 -4.52 1.19 -10.92
C LEU A 61 -5.59 0.45 -10.09
N ALA A 62 -6.83 0.49 -10.55
CA ALA A 62 -7.85 -0.49 -10.16
C ALA A 62 -7.70 -1.70 -11.08
N VAL A 63 -7.53 -2.89 -10.51
CA VAL A 63 -7.30 -4.14 -11.23
C VAL A 63 -8.22 -5.24 -10.73
N LYS A 64 -8.65 -6.13 -11.63
CA LYS A 64 -9.40 -7.34 -11.30
C LYS A 64 -8.47 -8.54 -11.43
N PRO A 65 -7.81 -9.02 -10.35
CA PRO A 65 -6.77 -10.04 -10.43
C PRO A 65 -7.21 -11.34 -11.09
N LEU A 66 -8.49 -11.69 -10.99
CA LEU A 66 -9.05 -12.91 -11.59
C LEU A 66 -9.37 -12.77 -13.08
N GLU A 67 -9.41 -11.55 -13.61
CA GLU A 67 -9.67 -11.28 -15.03
C GLU A 67 -8.40 -10.77 -15.75
N LEU A 68 -7.26 -10.74 -15.06
CA LEU A 68 -5.99 -10.26 -15.60
C LEU A 68 -5.36 -11.31 -16.52
N SER A 69 -5.07 -10.91 -17.75
CA SER A 69 -4.42 -11.72 -18.75
C SER A 69 -2.92 -11.40 -18.87
N GLY A 70 -2.15 -12.33 -19.44
CA GLY A 70 -0.73 -12.12 -19.74
C GLY A 70 -0.45 -11.02 -20.79
N GLU A 71 -1.47 -10.59 -21.50
CA GLU A 71 -1.37 -9.55 -22.54
C GLU A 71 -1.78 -8.17 -22.03
N ASP A 72 -2.23 -8.07 -20.77
CA ASP A 72 -2.70 -6.80 -20.22
C ASP A 72 -1.55 -5.82 -20.02
N LEU A 73 -1.71 -4.63 -20.58
CA LEU A 73 -0.72 -3.55 -20.58
C LEU A 73 -1.14 -2.43 -19.63
N CYS A 74 -0.16 -1.83 -18.97
CA CYS A 74 -0.39 -0.65 -18.16
C CYS A 74 -0.75 0.56 -19.06
N PRO A 75 -1.85 1.29 -18.81
CA PRO A 75 -2.23 2.45 -19.61
C PRO A 75 -1.28 3.64 -19.46
N ASN A 76 -0.44 3.67 -18.41
CA ASN A 76 0.50 4.76 -18.17
C ASN A 76 1.86 4.54 -18.85
N CYS A 77 2.41 3.32 -18.81
CA CYS A 77 3.74 3.02 -19.39
C CYS A 77 3.73 2.06 -20.57
N GLY A 78 2.61 1.38 -20.85
CA GLY A 78 2.50 0.41 -21.94
C GLY A 78 3.23 -0.92 -21.69
N GLU A 79 3.79 -1.14 -20.50
CA GLU A 79 4.45 -2.41 -20.14
C GLU A 79 3.45 -3.43 -19.60
N LYS A 80 3.81 -4.72 -19.70
CA LYS A 80 2.96 -5.83 -19.23
C LYS A 80 2.72 -5.75 -17.72
N LEU A 81 1.48 -5.99 -17.31
CA LEU A 81 1.10 -6.03 -15.89
C LEU A 81 1.44 -7.37 -15.23
N VAL A 82 1.45 -8.45 -16.02
CA VAL A 82 1.73 -9.82 -15.56
C VAL A 82 3.01 -10.31 -16.22
N SER A 83 3.92 -10.89 -15.42
CA SER A 83 5.15 -11.49 -15.96
C SER A 83 4.86 -12.83 -16.63
N ASP A 84 5.63 -13.17 -17.66
CA ASP A 84 5.46 -14.43 -18.41
C ASP A 84 5.59 -15.67 -17.49
N GLU A 85 6.39 -15.56 -16.42
CA GLU A 85 6.52 -16.59 -15.39
C GLU A 85 5.20 -16.84 -14.63
N VAL A 86 4.48 -15.78 -14.28
CA VAL A 86 3.20 -15.88 -13.58
C VAL A 86 2.15 -16.45 -14.52
N VAL A 87 2.10 -15.97 -15.77
CA VAL A 87 1.20 -16.51 -16.80
C VAL A 87 1.38 -18.02 -16.95
N SER A 88 2.63 -18.49 -17.06
CA SER A 88 2.93 -19.92 -17.24
C SER A 88 2.49 -20.81 -16.08
N LYS A 89 2.43 -20.28 -14.84
CA LYS A 89 1.99 -21.02 -13.66
C LYS A 89 0.48 -21.13 -13.59
N PHE A 90 -0.23 -20.05 -13.90
CA PHE A 90 -1.69 -20.00 -13.81
C PHE A 90 -2.40 -20.55 -15.05
N SER A 91 -1.75 -20.59 -16.22
CA SER A 91 -2.28 -21.24 -17.42
C SER A 91 -2.35 -22.77 -17.31
N GLY A 92 -1.64 -23.38 -16.35
CA GLY A 92 -1.63 -24.83 -16.12
C GLY A 92 -2.64 -25.32 -15.08
N GLU A 93 -3.41 -24.43 -14.47
CA GLU A 93 -4.40 -24.76 -13.43
C GLU A 93 -5.85 -24.81 -13.96
N GLU A 94 -6.07 -24.57 -15.26
CA GLU A 94 -7.39 -24.63 -15.91
C GLU A 94 -7.75 -26.00 -16.53
N GLU A 95 -6.97 -27.07 -16.28
CA GLU A 95 -7.29 -28.45 -16.69
C GLU A 95 -7.85 -29.33 -15.56
#